data_AF-A0A960BBY4-F1
#
_entry.id   AF-A0A960BBY4-F1
#
_cell.length_a   1.000
_cell.length_b   1.000
_cell.length_c   1.000
_cell.angle_alpha   90.00
_cell.angle_beta   90.00
_cell.angle_gamma   90.00
#
_symmetry.space_group_name_H-M   'P 1'
#
loop_
_entity.id
_entity.type
_entity.pdbx_description
1 polymer ?
#
loop_
_entity_poly.entity_id
_entity_poly.type
_entity_poly.pdbx_seq_one_letter_code
_entity_poly.pdbx_strand_id
1 'polypeptide(L)'
;GVASGRRVDNLLYSGITEPASGWGLVRNALPGVPDTVAVPGMVVAAGPVRLAVLAVRPFAPTAGSDTGDNSDVNDSSLVLRVTSGTLRVVLSGDLEEAGQDNALNAASDLSAEVLLVPHHGSAHQSPGFLGAVHESVALVSVGADNDYGHPAARTIMTVAGTGARIYRTDLNGSIAVARRDGQLVVTTERGG
;
A
#
# COMPACT_ATOMS: atom_id res chain seq x y z
N GLY A 1 -20.26 0.08 -4.39
CA GLY A 1 -18.82 0.32 -4.16
C GLY A 1 -18.35 -0.41 -2.92
N VAL A 2 -17.06 -0.27 -2.56
CA VAL A 2 -16.39 -1.01 -1.45
C VAL A 2 -17.04 -0.86 -0.07
N ALA A 3 -17.81 0.20 0.16
CA ALA A 3 -18.56 0.46 1.40
C ALA A 3 -20.04 -0.03 1.36
N SER A 4 -20.51 -0.57 0.23
CA SER A 4 -21.91 -0.96 0.07
C SER A 4 -22.31 -2.04 1.08
N GLY A 5 -23.35 -1.78 1.87
CA GLY A 5 -23.82 -2.71 2.90
C GLY A 5 -22.88 -2.87 4.10
N ARG A 6 -21.88 -2.00 4.24
CA ARG A 6 -20.92 -2.01 5.36
C ARG A 6 -21.04 -0.72 6.17
N ARG A 7 -20.93 -0.83 7.50
CA ARG A 7 -20.79 0.32 8.38
C ARG A 7 -19.36 0.86 8.25
N VAL A 8 -19.24 2.17 8.03
CA VAL A 8 -17.95 2.88 7.99
C VAL A 8 -17.93 3.87 9.15
N ASP A 9 -16.97 3.67 10.05
CA ASP A 9 -16.89 4.44 11.30
C ASP A 9 -16.03 5.67 11.17
N ASN A 10 -15.02 5.60 10.31
CA ASN A 10 -14.04 6.65 10.13
C ASN A 10 -13.35 6.52 8.76
N LEU A 11 -12.99 7.65 8.17
CA LEU A 11 -12.09 7.74 7.03
C LEU A 11 -10.69 8.13 7.53
N LEU A 12 -9.76 7.19 7.48
CA LEU A 12 -8.34 7.45 7.78
C LEU A 12 -7.62 7.81 6.48
N TYR A 13 -6.94 8.96 6.45
CA TYR A 13 -6.27 9.47 5.23
C TYR A 13 -4.99 10.25 5.57
N SER A 14 -4.15 10.53 4.59
CA SER A 14 -2.84 11.21 4.78
C SER A 14 -2.92 12.69 5.13
N GLY A 15 -4.11 13.29 5.16
CA GLY A 15 -4.30 14.74 5.25
C GLY A 15 -4.41 15.42 3.89
N ILE A 16 -4.15 14.70 2.80
CA ILE A 16 -4.28 15.20 1.43
C ILE A 16 -5.66 14.93 0.86
N THR A 17 -6.21 15.93 0.20
CA THR A 17 -7.51 15.87 -0.47
C THR A 17 -7.39 16.06 -1.99
N GLU A 18 -6.17 15.98 -2.52
CA GLU A 18 -5.90 16.05 -3.95
C GLU A 18 -5.89 14.65 -4.62
N PRO A 19 -6.35 14.52 -5.87
CA PRO A 19 -7.10 15.55 -6.60
C PRO A 19 -8.47 15.78 -5.94
N ALA A 20 -8.91 17.04 -5.87
CA ALA A 20 -10.19 17.42 -5.25
C ALA A 20 -11.41 16.62 -5.78
N SER A 21 -11.37 16.20 -7.04
CA SER A 21 -12.39 15.35 -7.66
C SER A 21 -12.45 13.96 -7.01
N GLY A 22 -11.30 13.32 -6.79
CA GLY A 22 -11.21 12.01 -6.12
C GLY A 22 -11.69 12.09 -4.68
N TRP A 23 -11.28 13.13 -3.96
CA TRP A 23 -11.78 13.39 -2.62
C TRP A 23 -13.30 13.61 -2.57
N GLY A 24 -13.84 14.39 -3.51
CA GLY A 24 -15.28 14.61 -3.65
C GLY A 24 -16.06 13.31 -3.84
N LEU A 25 -15.53 12.37 -4.64
CA LEU A 25 -16.14 11.05 -4.81
C LEU A 25 -16.19 10.27 -3.50
N VAL A 26 -15.11 10.26 -2.71
CA VAL A 26 -15.07 9.60 -1.40
C VAL A 26 -16.11 10.22 -0.45
N ARG A 27 -16.20 11.56 -0.40
CA ARG A 27 -17.14 12.26 0.49
C ARG A 27 -18.59 12.09 0.09
N ASN A 28 -18.88 12.06 -1.20
CA ASN A 28 -20.22 11.76 -1.70
C ASN A 28 -20.63 10.31 -1.40
N ALA A 29 -19.68 9.37 -1.42
CA ALA A 29 -19.94 7.97 -1.12
C ALA A 29 -20.10 7.68 0.38
N LEU A 30 -19.54 8.52 1.25
CA LEU A 30 -19.51 8.35 2.71
C LEU A 30 -20.05 9.60 3.44
N PRO A 31 -21.31 10.00 3.21
CA PRO A 31 -21.86 11.21 3.80
C PRO A 31 -21.95 11.08 5.33
N GLY A 32 -21.44 12.09 6.04
CA GLY A 32 -21.49 12.17 7.51
C GLY A 32 -20.52 11.25 8.25
N VAL A 33 -19.71 10.47 7.55
CA VAL A 33 -18.63 9.68 8.16
C VAL A 33 -17.51 10.63 8.61
N PRO A 34 -17.09 10.60 9.89
CA PRO A 34 -15.94 11.34 10.36
C PRO A 34 -14.67 10.97 9.59
N ASP A 35 -13.70 11.87 9.57
CA ASP A 35 -12.38 11.60 9.05
C ASP A 35 -11.30 11.97 10.05
N THR A 36 -10.15 11.33 9.88
CA THR A 36 -8.98 11.51 10.73
C THR A 36 -7.74 11.55 9.87
N VAL A 37 -6.96 12.62 10.03
CA VAL A 37 -5.61 12.67 9.48
C VAL A 37 -4.75 11.66 10.22
N ALA A 38 -4.23 10.70 9.47
CA ALA A 38 -3.34 9.67 9.98
C ALA A 38 -2.01 10.30 10.38
N VAL A 39 -1.48 9.88 11.53
CA VAL A 39 -0.14 10.25 11.98
C VAL A 39 0.64 8.99 12.35
N PRO A 40 1.97 8.96 12.13
CA PRO A 40 2.81 7.83 12.54
C PRO A 40 2.58 7.44 14.01
N GLY A 41 2.48 6.14 14.27
CA GLY A 41 2.18 5.57 15.58
C GLY A 41 0.68 5.43 15.90
N MET A 42 -0.21 6.01 15.09
CA MET A 42 -1.64 5.79 15.23
C MET A 42 -2.00 4.32 14.96
N VAL A 43 -2.86 3.74 15.80
CA VAL A 43 -3.36 2.37 15.62
C VAL A 43 -4.89 2.35 15.66
N VAL A 44 -5.50 1.79 14.62
CA VAL A 44 -6.95 1.59 14.51
C VAL A 44 -7.25 0.09 14.55
N ALA A 45 -8.30 -0.32 15.28
CA ALA A 45 -8.76 -1.70 15.31
C ALA A 45 -10.09 -1.85 14.57
N ALA A 46 -10.21 -2.90 13.75
CA ALA A 46 -11.43 -3.30 13.07
C ALA A 46 -11.65 -4.80 13.28
N GLY A 47 -12.38 -5.15 14.34
CA GLY A 47 -12.50 -6.54 14.77
C GLY A 47 -11.12 -7.13 15.16
N PRO A 48 -10.71 -8.29 14.59
CA PRO A 48 -9.42 -8.90 14.90
C PRO A 48 -8.24 -8.23 14.19
N VAL A 49 -8.50 -7.27 13.29
CA VAL A 49 -7.47 -6.60 12.50
C VAL A 49 -7.02 -5.32 13.19
N ARG A 50 -5.72 -5.10 13.24
CA ARG A 50 -5.09 -3.85 13.66
C ARG A 50 -4.39 -3.19 12.48
N LEU A 51 -4.60 -1.90 12.30
CA LEU A 51 -3.98 -1.05 11.30
C LEU A 51 -3.09 -0.06 12.03
N ALA A 52 -1.77 -0.19 11.89
CA ALA A 52 -0.80 0.76 12.44
C ALA A 52 -0.27 1.65 11.32
N VAL A 53 -0.29 2.96 11.52
CA VAL A 53 0.32 3.94 10.63
C VAL A 53 1.82 3.98 10.93
N LEU A 54 2.64 3.45 10.02
CA LEU A 54 4.08 3.39 10.19
C LEU A 54 4.75 4.71 9.79
N ALA A 55 4.33 5.27 8.67
CA ALA A 55 4.88 6.51 8.12
C ALA A 55 3.84 7.23 7.26
N VAL A 56 3.97 8.55 7.19
CA VAL A 56 3.27 9.45 6.27
C VAL A 56 4.24 10.57 5.94
N ARG A 57 4.55 10.78 4.66
CA ARG A 57 5.29 11.98 4.23
C ARG A 57 4.31 13.16 4.24
N PRO A 58 4.57 14.26 4.97
CA PRO A 58 3.73 15.44 4.89
C PRO A 58 3.71 16.00 3.46
N PHE A 59 2.52 16.34 2.98
CA PHE A 59 2.39 17.04 1.71
C PHE A 59 2.93 18.46 1.84
N ALA A 60 3.93 18.79 1.05
CA ALA A 60 4.33 20.16 0.81
C ALA A 60 4.10 20.40 -0.68
N PRO A 61 2.98 21.01 -1.11
CA PRO A 61 2.75 21.27 -2.52
C PRO A 61 3.90 22.13 -3.04
N THR A 62 4.71 21.55 -3.92
CA THR A 62 5.71 22.33 -4.64
C THR A 62 4.98 23.19 -5.66
N ALA A 63 5.16 24.52 -5.57
CA ALA A 63 4.52 25.43 -6.51
C ALA A 63 5.01 25.12 -7.94
N GLY A 64 4.13 24.60 -8.80
CA GLY A 64 4.37 24.47 -10.24
C GLY A 64 4.26 23.07 -10.86
N SER A 65 3.87 22.01 -10.13
CA SER A 65 3.68 20.68 -10.72
C SER A 65 2.27 20.49 -11.31
N ASP A 66 1.97 21.22 -12.39
CA ASP A 66 0.78 21.00 -13.26
C ASP A 66 1.04 19.89 -14.31
N THR A 67 1.98 18.99 -14.03
CA THR A 67 2.23 17.80 -14.85
C THR A 67 1.51 16.63 -14.23
N GLY A 68 0.65 15.95 -14.97
CA GLY A 68 -0.22 14.85 -14.50
C GLY A 68 0.46 13.62 -13.89
N ASP A 69 1.78 13.66 -13.63
CA ASP A 69 2.51 12.75 -12.76
C ASP A 69 2.62 13.40 -11.37
N ASN A 70 1.62 13.17 -10.52
CA ASN A 70 1.57 13.81 -9.21
C ASN A 70 2.37 13.02 -8.16
N SER A 71 3.67 12.86 -8.43
CA SER A 71 4.65 12.14 -7.59
C SER A 71 4.57 12.57 -6.11
N ASP A 72 4.35 13.87 -5.84
CA ASP A 72 4.18 14.36 -4.47
C ASP A 72 2.89 13.85 -3.78
N VAL A 73 1.80 13.66 -4.52
CA VAL A 73 0.58 13.03 -3.99
C VAL A 73 0.78 11.55 -3.76
N ASN A 74 1.43 10.85 -4.69
CA ASN A 74 1.80 9.45 -4.57
C ASN A 74 2.68 9.20 -3.34
N ASP A 75 3.72 10.01 -3.17
CA ASP A 75 4.68 9.96 -2.06
C ASP A 75 4.08 10.30 -0.70
N SER A 76 2.85 10.78 -0.69
CA SER A 76 2.10 11.05 0.53
C SER A 76 1.11 9.92 0.87
N SER A 77 1.21 8.79 0.19
CA SER A 77 0.51 7.56 0.56
C SER A 77 0.81 7.17 2.01
N LEU A 78 -0.19 6.59 2.68
CA LEU A 78 0.02 6.03 4.01
C LEU A 78 0.83 4.74 3.91
N VAL A 79 1.85 4.59 4.76
CA VAL A 79 2.45 3.28 5.03
C VAL A 79 1.76 2.66 6.22
N LEU A 80 1.03 1.58 5.98
CA LEU A 80 0.25 0.87 6.97
C LEU A 80 0.82 -0.52 7.22
N ARG A 81 0.91 -0.91 8.49
CA ARG A 81 1.02 -2.31 8.88
C ARG A 81 -0.34 -2.83 9.28
N VAL A 82 -0.84 -3.79 8.52
CA VAL A 82 -2.03 -4.57 8.85
C VAL A 82 -1.58 -5.80 9.64
N THR A 83 -2.13 -5.99 10.82
CA THR A 83 -1.89 -7.18 11.65
C THR A 83 -3.19 -7.94 11.86
N SER A 84 -3.19 -9.24 11.54
CA SER A 84 -4.28 -10.17 11.81
C SER A 84 -3.72 -11.44 12.43
N GLY A 85 -3.93 -11.63 13.74
CA GLY A 85 -3.21 -12.66 14.50
C GLY A 85 -1.70 -12.43 14.43
N THR A 86 -0.96 -13.42 13.90
CA THR A 86 0.50 -13.33 13.69
C THR A 86 0.90 -12.99 12.25
N LEU A 87 -0.06 -12.67 11.37
CA LEU A 87 0.21 -12.19 10.03
C LEU A 87 0.38 -10.67 10.04
N ARG A 88 1.50 -10.17 9.53
CA ARG A 88 1.75 -8.75 9.25
C ARG A 88 1.87 -8.52 7.75
N VAL A 89 1.21 -7.47 7.28
CA VAL A 89 1.23 -7.02 5.89
C VAL A 89 1.58 -5.54 5.87
N VAL A 90 2.55 -5.15 5.04
CA VAL A 90 2.81 -3.73 4.74
C VAL A 90 2.04 -3.34 3.49
N LEU A 91 1.25 -2.27 3.61
CA LEU A 91 0.58 -1.59 2.51
C LEU A 91 1.20 -0.20 2.39
N SER A 92 1.76 0.12 1.23
CA SER A 92 2.47 1.38 0.99
C SER A 92 1.78 2.28 -0.03
N GLY A 93 0.61 1.90 -0.55
CA GLY A 93 -0.05 2.65 -1.62
C GLY A 93 0.89 2.85 -2.82
N ASP A 94 0.90 4.07 -3.35
CA ASP A 94 1.61 4.40 -4.59
C ASP A 94 2.91 5.16 -4.35
N LEU A 95 3.53 5.02 -3.15
CA LEU A 95 4.80 5.68 -2.86
C LEU A 95 5.84 5.44 -3.97
N GLU A 96 6.51 6.51 -4.38
CA GLU A 96 7.70 6.50 -5.22
C GLU A 96 8.96 6.59 -4.33
N GLU A 97 10.13 6.79 -4.91
CA GLU A 97 11.39 6.64 -4.16
C GLU A 97 11.48 7.56 -2.93
N ALA A 98 11.07 8.83 -3.04
CA ALA A 98 11.20 9.78 -1.93
C ALA A 98 10.21 9.49 -0.80
N GLY A 99 8.99 9.02 -1.11
CA GLY A 99 8.03 8.52 -0.13
C GLY A 99 8.51 7.24 0.56
N GLN A 100 9.10 6.31 -0.20
CA GLN A 100 9.68 5.07 0.32
C GLN A 100 10.88 5.34 1.24
N ASP A 101 11.77 6.26 0.86
CA ASP A 101 12.91 6.66 1.68
C ASP A 101 12.46 7.40 2.94
N ASN A 102 11.40 8.21 2.87
CA ASN A 102 10.79 8.79 4.06
C ASN A 102 10.31 7.70 5.02
N ALA A 103 9.60 6.69 4.52
CA ALA A 103 9.11 5.60 5.33
C ALA A 103 10.25 4.78 5.95
N LEU A 104 11.32 4.52 5.20
CA LEU A 104 12.52 3.85 5.69
C LEU A 104 13.18 4.59 6.86
N ASN A 105 13.20 5.92 6.82
CA ASN A 105 13.82 6.73 7.86
C ASN A 105 12.89 7.00 9.06
N ALA A 106 11.57 7.07 8.83
CA ALA A 106 10.59 7.43 9.85
C ALA A 106 10.08 6.23 10.65
N ALA A 107 9.92 5.07 10.02
CA ALA A 107 9.38 3.89 10.68
C ALA A 107 10.46 3.19 11.52
N SER A 108 10.15 2.87 12.77
CA SER A 108 11.07 2.12 13.64
C SER A 108 11.21 0.64 13.24
N ASP A 109 10.19 0.10 12.56
CA ASP A 109 10.10 -1.31 12.16
C ASP A 109 9.14 -1.43 10.96
N LEU A 110 9.70 -1.76 9.80
CA LEU A 110 8.96 -2.06 8.56
C LEU A 110 8.71 -3.57 8.38
N SER A 111 9.17 -4.42 9.31
CA SER A 111 9.15 -5.87 9.09
C SER A 111 7.73 -6.44 8.99
N ALA A 112 7.51 -7.22 7.93
CA ALA A 112 6.26 -7.92 7.67
C ALA A 112 6.47 -9.17 6.83
N GLU A 113 5.59 -10.18 6.96
CA GLU A 113 5.69 -11.40 6.17
C GLU A 113 5.23 -11.20 4.71
N VAL A 114 4.43 -10.15 4.46
CA VAL A 114 3.84 -9.80 3.17
C VAL A 114 4.03 -8.31 2.87
N LEU A 115 4.50 -7.99 1.67
CA LEU A 115 4.53 -6.65 1.11
C LEU A 115 3.53 -6.54 -0.03
N LEU A 116 2.66 -5.53 -0.02
CA LEU A 116 2.05 -5.05 -1.26
C LEU A 116 3.02 -4.06 -1.90
N VAL A 117 3.64 -4.46 -3.02
CA VAL A 117 4.70 -3.70 -3.69
C VAL A 117 4.17 -2.31 -4.06
N PRO A 118 4.90 -1.22 -3.74
CA PRO A 118 4.46 0.13 -4.00
C PRO A 118 4.07 0.36 -5.47
N HIS A 119 3.04 1.17 -5.66
CA HIS A 119 2.69 1.77 -6.96
C HIS A 119 2.58 0.76 -8.09
N HIS A 120 1.83 -0.33 -7.85
CA HIS A 120 1.61 -1.40 -8.83
C HIS A 120 2.90 -2.08 -9.36
N GLY A 121 4.03 -1.92 -8.65
CA GLY A 121 5.34 -2.36 -9.13
C GLY A 121 5.93 -1.41 -10.18
N SER A 122 5.66 -0.11 -10.07
CA SER A 122 6.26 0.92 -10.92
C SER A 122 7.78 0.82 -10.94
N ALA A 123 8.42 1.46 -11.91
CA ALA A 123 9.87 1.51 -11.96
C ALA A 123 10.45 2.20 -10.70
N HIS A 124 9.69 3.09 -10.06
CA HIS A 124 10.16 3.99 -9.01
C HIS A 124 10.18 3.32 -7.63
N GLN A 125 11.31 2.68 -7.29
CA GLN A 125 11.44 1.87 -6.08
C GLN A 125 12.76 2.13 -5.37
N SER A 126 12.71 2.24 -4.04
CA SER A 126 13.86 2.30 -3.14
C SER A 126 14.28 0.89 -2.73
N PRO A 127 15.47 0.40 -3.15
CA PRO A 127 15.97 -0.89 -2.70
C PRO A 127 16.15 -0.98 -1.18
N GLY A 128 16.42 0.15 -0.52
CA GLY A 128 16.53 0.23 0.94
C GLY A 128 15.19 -0.04 1.63
N PHE A 129 14.12 0.57 1.12
CA PHE A 129 12.76 0.31 1.61
C PHE A 129 12.37 -1.16 1.39
N LEU A 130 12.52 -1.68 0.17
CA LEU A 130 12.19 -3.08 -0.14
C LEU A 130 13.00 -4.07 0.72
N GLY A 131 14.29 -3.81 0.94
CA GLY A 131 15.13 -4.66 1.77
C GLY A 131 14.78 -4.63 3.27
N ALA A 132 14.19 -3.55 3.77
CA ALA A 132 13.85 -3.37 5.19
C ALA A 132 12.53 -4.05 5.61
N VAL A 133 11.67 -4.42 4.65
CA VAL A 133 10.38 -5.07 4.94
C VAL A 133 10.57 -6.55 5.30
N HIS A 134 11.62 -7.21 4.80
CA HIS A 134 11.94 -8.61 5.09
C HIS A 134 10.78 -9.58 4.77
N GLU A 135 10.05 -9.32 3.69
CA GLU A 135 8.91 -10.13 3.27
C GLU A 135 9.32 -11.48 2.70
N SER A 136 8.45 -12.47 2.90
CA SER A 136 8.56 -13.79 2.22
C SER A 136 7.62 -13.90 1.02
N VAL A 137 6.64 -13.01 0.93
CA VAL A 137 5.64 -12.91 -0.13
C VAL A 137 5.49 -11.45 -0.53
N ALA A 138 5.65 -11.17 -1.82
CA ALA A 138 5.39 -9.86 -2.40
C ALA A 138 4.18 -9.94 -3.33
N LEU A 139 3.22 -9.06 -3.13
CA LEU A 139 2.02 -8.93 -3.94
C LEU A 139 2.16 -7.72 -4.84
N VAL A 140 1.88 -7.90 -6.12
CA VAL A 140 1.85 -6.81 -7.11
C VAL A 140 0.42 -6.71 -7.63
N SER A 141 -0.29 -5.67 -7.19
CA SER A 141 -1.63 -5.36 -7.69
C SER A 141 -1.49 -4.61 -9.00
N VAL A 142 -1.77 -5.26 -10.13
CA VAL A 142 -1.66 -4.71 -11.48
C VAL A 142 -2.71 -5.33 -12.40
N GLY A 143 -3.21 -4.55 -13.36
CA GLY A 143 -4.19 -5.01 -14.36
C GLY A 143 -3.53 -5.82 -15.49
N ALA A 144 -4.28 -6.77 -16.08
CA ALA A 144 -3.81 -7.58 -17.20
C ALA A 144 -3.53 -6.76 -18.47
N ASP A 145 -4.28 -5.68 -18.66
CA ASP A 145 -4.18 -4.77 -19.80
C ASP A 145 -3.53 -3.43 -19.41
N ASN A 146 -2.66 -3.45 -18.39
CA ASN A 146 -2.02 -2.23 -17.90
C ASN A 146 -1.02 -1.66 -18.93
N ASP A 147 -1.32 -0.49 -19.47
CA ASP A 147 -0.53 0.21 -20.49
C ASP A 147 0.50 1.20 -19.91
N TYR A 148 0.49 1.41 -18.59
CA TYR A 148 1.47 2.23 -17.85
C TYR A 148 2.88 1.62 -17.77
N GLY A 149 3.07 0.41 -18.31
CA GLY A 149 4.37 -0.29 -18.26
C GLY A 149 4.71 -0.90 -16.90
N HIS A 150 3.72 -1.08 -16.02
CA HIS A 150 3.87 -1.77 -14.74
C HIS A 150 3.39 -3.23 -14.84
N PRO A 151 3.98 -4.16 -14.06
CA PRO A 151 5.14 -3.92 -13.21
C PRO A 151 6.42 -3.82 -14.04
N ALA A 152 7.32 -2.91 -13.66
CA ALA A 152 8.58 -2.74 -14.35
C ALA A 152 9.48 -3.96 -14.13
N ALA A 153 10.17 -4.41 -15.18
CA ALA A 153 11.09 -5.55 -15.09
C ALA A 153 12.16 -5.37 -14.00
N ARG A 154 12.68 -4.14 -13.85
CA ARG A 154 13.64 -3.81 -12.79
C ARG A 154 13.08 -4.04 -11.39
N THR A 155 11.81 -3.67 -11.17
CA THR A 155 11.11 -3.84 -9.90
C THR A 155 10.93 -5.30 -9.56
N ILE A 156 10.48 -6.10 -10.53
CA ILE A 156 10.35 -7.56 -10.35
C ILE A 156 11.69 -8.19 -10.00
N MET A 157 12.78 -7.78 -10.66
CA MET A 157 14.12 -8.27 -10.33
C MET A 157 14.57 -7.86 -8.93
N THR A 158 14.36 -6.61 -8.53
CA THR A 158 14.74 -6.12 -7.20
C THR A 158 13.97 -6.85 -6.09
N VAL A 159 12.65 -7.01 -6.25
CA VAL A 159 11.81 -7.74 -5.29
C VAL A 159 12.17 -9.23 -5.27
N ALA A 160 12.46 -9.86 -6.42
CA ALA A 160 12.93 -11.24 -6.43
C ALA A 160 14.28 -11.39 -5.70
N GLY A 161 15.12 -10.36 -5.76
CA GLY A 161 16.40 -10.27 -5.04
C GLY A 161 16.28 -10.22 -3.51
N THR A 162 15.11 -9.88 -2.94
CA THR A 162 14.87 -9.97 -1.48
C THR A 162 14.62 -11.42 -1.03
N GLY A 163 14.43 -12.36 -1.96
CA GLY A 163 14.06 -13.74 -1.69
C GLY A 163 12.54 -13.96 -1.59
N ALA A 164 11.74 -12.93 -1.85
CA ALA A 164 10.29 -12.99 -1.80
C ALA A 164 9.70 -13.82 -2.97
N ARG A 165 8.63 -14.57 -2.67
CA ARG A 165 7.76 -15.14 -3.70
C ARG A 165 6.80 -14.08 -4.22
N ILE A 166 6.87 -13.79 -5.51
CA ILE A 166 6.06 -12.75 -6.15
C ILE A 166 4.74 -13.35 -6.68
N TYR A 167 3.63 -12.71 -6.34
CA TYR A 167 2.31 -12.98 -6.89
C TYR A 167 1.73 -11.72 -7.51
N ARG A 168 1.14 -11.81 -8.70
CA ARG A 168 0.63 -10.67 -9.45
C ARG A 168 -0.84 -10.85 -9.80
N THR A 169 -1.67 -9.84 -9.63
CA THR A 169 -3.12 -9.98 -9.88
C THR A 169 -3.49 -10.16 -11.35
N ASP A 170 -2.66 -9.66 -12.27
CA ASP A 170 -2.84 -9.89 -13.70
C ASP A 170 -2.67 -11.37 -14.07
N LEU A 171 -1.66 -12.03 -13.52
CA LEU A 171 -1.40 -13.45 -13.75
C LEU A 171 -2.28 -14.36 -12.89
N ASN A 172 -2.35 -14.08 -11.59
CA ASN A 172 -2.91 -14.97 -10.57
C ASN A 172 -4.38 -14.66 -10.20
N GLY A 173 -4.95 -13.58 -10.73
CA GLY A 173 -6.30 -13.13 -10.38
C GLY A 173 -6.37 -12.65 -8.93
N SER A 174 -7.49 -12.93 -8.27
CA SER A 174 -7.65 -12.64 -6.85
C SER A 174 -6.64 -13.45 -6.03
N ILE A 175 -5.93 -12.79 -5.11
CA ILE A 175 -4.92 -13.40 -4.24
C ILE A 175 -5.38 -13.29 -2.79
N ALA A 176 -5.44 -14.42 -2.08
CA ALA A 176 -5.71 -14.46 -0.66
C ALA A 176 -4.45 -14.90 0.10
N VAL A 177 -4.12 -14.18 1.17
CA VAL A 177 -3.01 -14.54 2.07
C VAL A 177 -3.56 -14.76 3.47
N ALA A 178 -3.19 -15.87 4.09
CA ALA A 178 -3.63 -16.24 5.42
C ALA A 178 -2.52 -16.93 6.19
N ARG A 179 -2.68 -16.98 7.52
CA ARG A 179 -1.89 -17.87 8.37
C ARG A 179 -2.75 -19.06 8.80
N ARG A 180 -2.29 -20.27 8.49
CA ARG A 180 -2.95 -21.53 8.87
C ARG A 180 -1.92 -22.41 9.53
N ASP A 181 -2.20 -22.88 10.76
CA ASP A 181 -1.30 -23.73 11.54
C ASP A 181 0.14 -23.17 11.67
N GLY A 182 0.24 -21.85 11.83
CA GLY A 182 1.52 -21.15 11.94
C GLY A 182 2.27 -20.93 10.62
N GLN A 183 1.74 -21.41 9.49
CA GLN A 183 2.33 -21.26 8.16
C GLN A 183 1.64 -20.16 7.36
N LEU A 184 2.43 -19.44 6.55
CA LEU A 184 1.91 -18.50 5.57
C LEU A 184 1.39 -19.26 4.34
N VAL A 185 0.11 -19.10 4.05
CA VAL A 185 -0.58 -19.74 2.92
C VAL A 185 -1.04 -18.66 1.94
N VAL A 186 -0.71 -18.85 0.67
CA VAL A 186 -1.18 -18.01 -0.43
C VAL A 186 -2.08 -18.86 -1.33
N THR A 187 -3.25 -18.34 -1.67
CA THR A 187 -4.19 -18.97 -2.62
C THR A 187 -4.50 -17.98 -3.72
N THR A 188 -4.49 -18.47 -4.97
CA THR A 188 -4.73 -17.66 -6.16
C THR A 188 -5.98 -18.16 -6.89
N GLU A 189 -6.70 -17.25 -7.52
CA GLU A 189 -7.84 -17.57 -8.38
C GLU A 189 -7.38 -18.33 -9.63
N ARG A 190 -6.25 -17.92 -10.21
CA ARG A 190 -5.62 -18.55 -11.38
C ARG A 190 -4.31 -19.20 -10.96
N GLY A 191 -4.15 -20.47 -11.32
CA GLY A 191 -2.88 -21.19 -11.19
C GLY A 191 -1.86 -20.61 -12.17
N GLY A 192 -0.64 -20.40 -11.69
CA GLY A 192 0.52 -20.13 -12.55
C GLY A 192 1.11 -21.43 -13.11
#